data_AF-A0A1R0XAF9-F1
#
_entry.id   AF-A0A1R0XAF9-F1
#
_cell.length_a   1.000
_cell.length_b   1.000
_cell.length_c   1.000
_cell.angle_alpha   90.00
_cell.angle_beta   90.00
_cell.angle_gamma   90.00
#
_symmetry.space_group_name_H-M   'P 1'
#
loop_
_entity.id
_entity.type
_entity.pdbx_description
1 polymer ?
#
loop_
_entity_poly.entity_id
_entity_poly.type
_entity_poly.pdbx_seq_one_letter_code
_entity_poly.pdbx_strand_id
1 'polypeptide(L)'
;MKGLFKGFNLYISIGCLFSIIIIIITQFVLNEIPEYFNGGARLGNILFNISMSYIVSFIFYIVLVYLPEEKKLTYIKKHIILLINDIEQINNSVKDNMKRTTGNTANMNDFTDIKNVMSKILANDLAPIVAFNSAISSYTWKQYLELMQSQIKDKCNGLFVYMPYLDPRLVSLLSNMIYSPFFKQVDMLKGAPVSQKTTIEYLSKSYIEFNEILRQLNKYK
;
A
#
# COMPACT_ATOMS: atom_id res chain seq x y z
N MET A 1 -14.02 -13.83 22.57
CA MET A 1 -14.00 -12.39 22.94
C MET A 1 -12.70 -11.64 22.53
N LYS A 2 -11.83 -12.19 21.66
CA LYS A 2 -10.57 -11.54 21.21
C LYS A 2 -10.70 -10.65 19.95
N GLY A 3 -11.92 -10.42 19.45
CA GLY A 3 -12.15 -9.73 18.17
C GLY A 3 -12.77 -8.33 18.25
N LEU A 4 -13.45 -7.99 19.35
CA LEU A 4 -14.30 -6.78 19.40
C LEU A 4 -13.52 -5.47 19.65
N PHE A 5 -12.29 -5.57 20.17
CA PHE A 5 -11.47 -4.41 20.56
C PHE A 5 -10.16 -4.26 19.79
N LYS A 6 -9.94 -5.05 18.74
CA LYS A 6 -8.68 -5.04 17.97
C LYS A 6 -8.67 -3.81 17.03
N GLY A 7 -8.32 -2.65 17.59
CA GLY A 7 -8.35 -1.35 16.90
C GLY A 7 -8.83 -0.19 17.78
N PHE A 8 -9.34 -0.47 18.97
CA PHE A 8 -9.71 0.56 19.93
C PHE A 8 -8.48 1.07 20.69
N ASN A 9 -8.49 2.37 21.02
CA ASN A 9 -7.56 2.89 22.01
C ASN A 9 -7.85 2.18 23.35
N LEU A 10 -6.87 1.42 23.84
CA LEU A 10 -6.98 0.58 25.02
C LEU A 10 -7.51 1.36 26.24
N TYR A 11 -7.07 2.61 26.39
CA TYR A 11 -7.47 3.47 27.50
C TYR A 11 -8.96 3.83 27.48
N ILE A 12 -9.52 4.08 26.30
CA ILE A 12 -10.95 4.42 26.14
C ILE A 12 -11.82 3.19 26.46
N SER A 13 -11.36 2.00 26.04
CA SER A 13 -12.09 0.75 26.30
C SER A 13 -12.08 0.38 27.79
N ILE A 14 -10.95 0.58 28.47
CA ILE A 14 -10.83 0.38 29.93
C ILE A 14 -11.74 1.36 30.68
N GLY A 15 -11.77 2.64 30.28
CA GLY A 15 -12.66 3.64 30.88
C GLY A 15 -14.14 3.28 30.74
N CYS A 16 -14.54 2.71 29.61
CA CYS A 16 -15.91 2.24 29.38
C CYS A 16 -16.26 1.07 30.30
N LEU A 17 -15.37 0.09 30.40
CA LEU A 17 -15.54 -1.07 31.29
C LEU A 17 -15.64 -0.65 32.76
N PHE A 18 -14.81 0.30 33.19
CA PHE A 18 -14.88 0.87 34.53
C PHE A 18 -16.21 1.59 34.79
N SER A 19 -16.71 2.35 33.81
CA SER A 19 -18.00 3.04 33.90
C SER A 19 -19.17 2.06 34.03
N ILE A 20 -19.13 0.94 33.30
CA ILE A 20 -20.14 -0.14 33.43
C ILE A 20 -20.10 -0.75 34.83
N ILE A 21 -18.91 -1.02 35.36
CA ILE A 21 -18.74 -1.56 36.71
C ILE A 21 -19.31 -0.59 37.76
N ILE A 22 -19.02 0.70 37.66
CA ILE A 22 -19.58 1.72 38.57
C ILE A 22 -21.10 1.72 38.52
N ILE A 23 -21.69 1.66 37.32
CA ILE A 23 -23.15 1.65 37.18
C ILE A 23 -23.75 0.42 37.87
N ILE A 24 -23.17 -0.77 37.65
CA ILE A 24 -23.64 -2.01 38.27
C ILE A 24 -23.52 -1.93 39.80
N ILE A 25 -22.36 -1.51 40.31
CA ILE A 25 -22.13 -1.36 41.76
C ILE A 25 -23.11 -0.35 42.36
N THR A 26 -23.33 0.79 41.70
CA THR A 26 -24.21 1.83 42.23
C THR A 26 -25.68 1.39 42.25
N GLN A 27 -26.15 0.78 41.16
CA GLN A 27 -27.54 0.31 41.03
C GLN A 27 -27.88 -0.86 41.94
N PHE A 28 -27.00 -1.87 42.01
CA PHE A 28 -27.31 -3.15 42.66
C PHE A 28 -26.71 -3.32 44.06
N VAL A 29 -25.69 -2.54 44.42
CA VAL A 29 -25.02 -2.69 45.73
C VAL A 29 -25.27 -1.46 46.60
N LEU A 30 -24.94 -0.26 46.13
CA LEU A 30 -24.99 0.94 46.99
C LEU A 30 -26.41 1.42 47.28
N ASN A 31 -27.37 1.20 46.38
CA ASN A 31 -28.75 1.64 46.58
C ASN A 31 -29.49 0.89 47.71
N GLU A 32 -29.05 -0.32 48.06
CA GLU A 32 -29.70 -1.16 49.09
C GLU A 32 -29.05 -1.01 50.48
N ILE A 33 -27.91 -0.32 50.59
CA ILE A 33 -27.12 -0.23 51.83
C ILE A 33 -27.36 1.14 52.51
N PRO A 34 -27.56 1.19 53.84
CA PRO A 34 -27.67 2.44 54.58
C PRO A 34 -26.40 3.29 54.45
N GLU A 35 -26.56 4.62 54.40
CA GLU A 35 -25.44 5.55 54.20
C GLU A 35 -24.35 5.39 55.27
N TYR A 36 -23.14 4.99 54.86
CA TYR A 36 -21.99 4.91 55.76
C TYR A 36 -21.46 6.28 56.20
N PHE A 37 -21.70 7.33 55.41
CA PHE A 37 -21.34 8.71 55.75
C PHE A 37 -22.31 9.68 55.08
N ASN A 38 -22.50 10.85 55.72
CA ASN A 38 -23.41 11.87 55.24
C ASN A 38 -23.00 12.37 53.85
N GLY A 39 -23.87 12.18 52.86
CA GLY A 39 -23.64 12.58 51.46
C GLY A 39 -23.11 11.48 50.54
N GLY A 40 -22.97 10.23 51.02
CA GLY A 40 -22.55 9.09 50.21
C GLY A 40 -23.45 8.83 49.00
N ALA A 41 -24.78 8.95 49.19
CA ALA A 41 -25.74 8.80 48.08
C ALA A 41 -25.56 9.88 46.99
N ARG A 42 -25.20 11.12 47.38
CA ARG A 42 -24.95 12.19 46.40
C ARG A 42 -23.69 11.90 45.58
N LEU A 43 -22.63 11.40 46.20
CA LEU A 43 -21.41 11.01 45.49
C LEU A 43 -21.67 9.83 44.55
N GLY A 44 -22.44 8.82 44.98
CA GLY A 44 -22.87 7.72 44.13
C GLY A 44 -23.61 8.20 42.89
N ASN A 45 -24.57 9.13 43.05
CA ASN A 45 -25.30 9.73 41.94
C ASN A 45 -24.41 10.53 40.98
N ILE A 46 -23.43 11.28 41.49
CA ILE A 46 -22.47 12.00 40.66
C ILE A 46 -21.64 11.01 39.83
N LEU A 47 -21.09 9.97 40.46
CA LEU A 47 -20.31 8.93 39.79
C LEU A 47 -21.15 8.22 38.72
N PHE A 48 -22.40 7.87 39.04
CA PHE A 48 -23.33 7.27 38.09
C PHE A 48 -23.56 8.17 36.87
N ASN A 49 -23.83 9.46 37.08
CA ASN A 49 -24.07 10.41 35.98
C ASN A 49 -22.82 10.59 35.09
N ILE A 50 -21.64 10.62 35.70
CA ILE A 50 -20.37 10.67 34.96
C ILE A 50 -20.20 9.39 34.13
N SER A 51 -20.42 8.22 34.73
CA SER A 51 -20.32 6.92 34.02
C SER A 51 -21.32 6.82 32.86
N MET A 52 -22.56 7.26 33.05
CA MET A 52 -23.56 7.31 31.99
C MET A 52 -23.15 8.26 30.86
N SER A 53 -22.70 9.46 31.20
CA SER A 53 -22.22 10.44 30.22
C SER A 53 -21.01 9.92 29.42
N TYR A 54 -20.12 9.18 30.09
CA TYR A 54 -18.98 8.53 29.46
C TYR A 54 -19.42 7.45 28.47
N ILE A 55 -20.36 6.57 28.84
CA ILE A 55 -20.89 5.52 27.95
C ILE A 55 -21.55 6.14 26.71
N VAL A 56 -22.37 7.17 26.90
CA VAL A 56 -23.01 7.88 25.79
C VAL A 56 -21.95 8.47 24.85
N SER A 57 -20.93 9.13 25.40
CA SER A 57 -19.81 9.68 24.63
C SER A 57 -19.02 8.59 23.90
N PHE A 58 -18.82 7.42 24.51
CA PHE A 58 -18.16 6.27 23.92
C PHE A 58 -18.95 5.71 22.72
N ILE A 59 -20.28 5.59 22.85
CA ILE A 59 -21.15 5.18 21.75
C ILE A 59 -21.06 6.18 20.59
N PHE A 60 -21.12 7.49 20.88
CA PHE A 60 -20.95 8.51 19.85
C PHE A 60 -19.58 8.43 19.17
N TYR A 61 -18.50 8.21 19.91
CA TYR A 61 -17.18 7.99 19.33
C TYR A 61 -17.17 6.79 18.37
N ILE A 62 -17.79 5.67 18.75
CA ILE A 62 -17.87 4.49 17.88
C ILE A 62 -18.59 4.82 16.58
N VAL A 63 -19.77 5.44 16.69
CA VAL A 63 -20.66 5.65 15.55
C VAL A 63 -20.15 6.77 14.64
N LEU A 64 -19.66 7.87 15.20
CA LEU A 64 -19.30 9.07 14.46
C LEU A 64 -17.85 9.12 14.00
N VAL A 65 -16.94 8.42 14.70
CA VAL A 65 -15.50 8.50 14.41
C VAL A 65 -14.95 7.15 13.96
N TYR A 66 -15.10 6.11 14.78
CA TYR A 66 -14.43 4.83 14.56
C TYR A 66 -14.97 4.09 13.32
N LEU A 67 -16.28 3.84 13.25
CA LEU A 67 -16.88 3.08 12.15
C LEU A 67 -16.66 3.75 10.77
N PRO A 68 -16.82 5.07 10.60
CA PRO A 68 -16.52 5.73 9.34
C PRO A 68 -15.04 5.63 8.93
N GLU A 69 -14.12 5.85 9.86
CA GLU A 69 -12.68 5.76 9.58
C GLU A 69 -12.25 4.32 9.27
N GLU A 70 -12.79 3.31 9.95
CA GLU A 70 -12.49 1.90 9.63
C GLU A 70 -12.95 1.53 8.21
N LYS A 71 -14.17 1.93 7.83
CA LYS A 71 -14.69 1.73 6.46
C LYS A 71 -13.78 2.42 5.45
N LYS A 72 -13.44 3.69 5.68
CA LYS A 72 -12.56 4.48 4.82
C LYS A 72 -11.18 3.82 4.64
N LEU A 73 -10.55 3.36 5.72
CA LEU A 73 -9.28 2.64 5.67
C LEU A 73 -9.38 1.34 4.86
N THR A 74 -10.50 0.64 4.95
CA THR A 74 -10.74 -0.58 4.16
C THR A 74 -10.79 -0.27 2.65
N TYR A 75 -11.48 0.79 2.24
CA TYR A 75 -11.51 1.20 0.83
C TYR A 75 -10.14 1.68 0.34
N ILE A 76 -9.43 2.48 1.15
CA ILE A 76 -8.08 2.96 0.82
C ILE A 76 -7.12 1.79 0.65
N LYS A 77 -7.12 0.81 1.56
CA LYS A 77 -6.27 -0.38 1.45
C LYS A 77 -6.55 -1.18 0.18
N LYS A 78 -7.82 -1.38 -0.17
CA LYS A 78 -8.21 -2.04 -1.43
C LYS A 78 -7.62 -1.30 -2.63
N HIS A 79 -7.75 0.03 -2.66
CA HIS A 79 -7.22 0.84 -3.75
C HIS A 79 -5.69 0.82 -3.83
N ILE A 80 -5.00 0.86 -2.69
CA ILE A 80 -3.53 0.69 -2.62
C ILE A 80 -3.11 -0.65 -3.24
N ILE A 81 -3.78 -1.75 -2.87
CA ILE A 81 -3.50 -3.09 -3.42
C ILE A 81 -3.72 -3.12 -4.93
N LEU A 82 -4.80 -2.49 -5.44
CA LEU A 82 -5.05 -2.38 -6.88
C LEU A 82 -3.91 -1.66 -7.60
N LEU A 83 -3.43 -0.53 -7.09
CA LEU A 83 -2.32 0.21 -7.70
C LEU A 83 -1.00 -0.59 -7.66
N ILE A 84 -0.74 -1.34 -6.57
CA ILE A 84 0.43 -2.23 -6.50
C ILE A 84 0.31 -3.37 -7.53
N ASN A 85 -0.88 -3.95 -7.70
CA ASN A 85 -1.13 -4.97 -8.72
C ASN A 85 -0.89 -4.43 -10.12
N ASP A 86 -1.35 -3.21 -10.43
CA ASP A 86 -1.11 -2.57 -11.72
C ASP A 86 0.40 -2.41 -12.00
N ILE A 87 1.16 -1.94 -11.00
CA ILE A 87 2.63 -1.78 -11.12
C ILE A 87 3.30 -3.13 -11.45
N GLU A 88 2.91 -4.19 -10.74
CA GLU A 88 3.43 -5.54 -11.00
C GLU A 88 3.05 -6.03 -12.41
N GLN A 89 1.80 -5.85 -12.81
CA GLN A 89 1.29 -6.28 -14.11
C GLN A 89 2.03 -5.58 -15.26
N ILE A 90 2.30 -4.28 -15.12
CA ILE A 90 3.08 -3.50 -16.09
C ILE A 90 4.48 -4.12 -16.26
N ASN A 91 5.18 -4.41 -15.15
CA ASN A 91 6.50 -5.01 -15.20
C ASN A 91 6.49 -6.46 -15.75
N ASN A 92 5.50 -7.26 -15.36
CA ASN A 92 5.36 -8.63 -15.85
C ASN A 92 5.09 -8.67 -17.36
N SER A 93 4.30 -7.73 -17.88
CA SER A 93 4.05 -7.60 -19.32
C SER A 93 5.36 -7.37 -20.09
N VAL A 94 6.25 -6.53 -19.56
CA VAL A 94 7.58 -6.30 -20.15
C VAL A 94 8.44 -7.57 -20.07
N LYS A 95 8.47 -8.26 -18.92
CA LYS A 95 9.20 -9.53 -18.78
C LYS A 95 8.74 -10.58 -19.78
N ASP A 96 7.44 -10.75 -19.94
CA ASP A 96 6.85 -11.74 -20.84
C ASP A 96 7.16 -11.41 -22.30
N ASN A 97 7.09 -10.13 -22.68
CA ASN A 97 7.47 -9.70 -24.02
C ASN A 97 8.97 -9.88 -24.29
N MET A 98 9.83 -9.66 -23.29
CA MET A 98 11.27 -9.93 -23.41
C MET A 98 11.52 -11.42 -23.66
N LYS A 99 10.89 -12.29 -22.85
CA LYS A 99 10.98 -13.75 -23.02
C LYS A 99 10.50 -14.21 -24.39
N ARG A 100 9.34 -13.71 -24.86
CA ARG A 100 8.78 -14.05 -26.17
C ARG A 100 9.73 -13.70 -27.31
N THR A 101 10.42 -12.57 -27.19
CA THR A 101 11.39 -12.09 -28.19
C THR A 101 12.64 -12.96 -28.25
N THR A 102 13.04 -13.57 -27.12
CA THR A 102 14.29 -14.34 -27.02
C THR A 102 14.12 -15.86 -26.95
N GLY A 103 12.90 -16.40 -27.11
CA GLY A 103 12.66 -17.85 -27.17
C GLY A 103 12.14 -18.53 -25.89
N ASN A 104 11.54 -17.77 -24.97
CA ASN A 104 10.68 -18.19 -23.85
C ASN A 104 11.20 -19.18 -22.78
N THR A 105 12.52 -19.35 -22.64
CA THR A 105 13.12 -20.28 -21.66
C THR A 105 13.83 -19.62 -20.46
N ALA A 106 13.91 -18.29 -20.42
CA ALA A 106 14.69 -17.56 -19.42
C ALA A 106 13.98 -17.43 -18.06
N ASN A 107 14.74 -17.63 -16.97
CA ASN A 107 14.32 -17.28 -15.61
C ASN A 107 14.53 -15.77 -15.36
N MET A 108 13.46 -14.98 -15.44
CA MET A 108 13.47 -13.52 -15.23
C MET A 108 13.59 -13.09 -13.76
N ASN A 109 14.19 -13.95 -12.93
CA ASN A 109 14.69 -13.64 -11.59
C ASN A 109 16.21 -13.89 -11.46
N ASP A 110 16.84 -14.50 -12.46
CA ASP A 110 18.29 -14.76 -12.49
C ASP A 110 19.03 -13.69 -13.30
N PHE A 111 20.20 -13.28 -12.82
CA PHE A 111 20.99 -12.22 -13.48
C PHE A 111 21.57 -12.65 -14.82
N THR A 112 22.06 -13.88 -14.91
CA THR A 112 22.66 -14.39 -16.14
C THR A 112 21.61 -14.47 -17.23
N ASP A 113 20.42 -14.96 -16.89
CA ASP A 113 19.29 -15.06 -17.81
C ASP A 113 18.79 -13.68 -18.25
N ILE A 114 18.57 -12.74 -17.32
CA ILE A 114 18.14 -11.38 -17.67
C ILE A 114 19.17 -10.68 -18.56
N LYS A 115 20.46 -10.80 -18.24
CA LYS A 115 21.54 -10.23 -19.04
C LYS A 115 21.55 -10.82 -20.45
N ASN A 116 21.44 -12.14 -20.58
CA ASN A 116 21.39 -12.84 -21.87
C ASN A 116 20.14 -12.49 -22.69
N VAL A 117 19.00 -12.30 -22.04
CA VAL A 117 17.77 -11.84 -22.71
C VAL A 117 17.96 -10.42 -23.24
N MET A 118 18.44 -9.51 -22.39
CA MET A 118 18.63 -8.10 -22.75
C MET A 118 19.75 -7.86 -23.77
N SER A 119 20.75 -8.75 -23.85
CA SER A 119 21.81 -8.67 -24.87
C SER A 119 21.34 -9.04 -26.28
N LYS A 120 20.21 -9.75 -26.41
CA LYS A 120 19.60 -10.11 -27.69
C LYS A 120 18.61 -9.07 -28.20
N ILE A 121 18.27 -8.07 -27.39
CA ILE A 121 17.26 -7.07 -27.70
C ILE A 121 17.94 -5.76 -28.08
N LEU A 122 17.77 -5.31 -29.33
CA LEU A 122 18.21 -4.00 -29.77
C LEU A 122 17.21 -2.94 -29.33
N ALA A 123 17.70 -1.81 -28.83
CA ALA A 123 16.85 -0.73 -28.31
C ALA A 123 15.90 -0.13 -29.36
N ASN A 124 16.32 -0.13 -30.63
CA ASN A 124 15.55 0.40 -31.75
C ASN A 124 14.72 -0.66 -32.50
N ASP A 125 14.84 -1.95 -32.13
CA ASP A 125 13.98 -2.98 -32.69
C ASP A 125 12.54 -2.82 -32.20
N LEU A 126 11.61 -3.29 -33.02
CA LEU A 126 10.20 -3.33 -32.66
C LEU A 126 9.99 -4.28 -31.47
N ALA A 127 9.39 -3.75 -30.41
CA ALA A 127 8.86 -4.56 -29.33
C ALA A 127 7.60 -5.32 -29.82
N PRO A 128 7.29 -6.50 -29.25
CA PRO A 128 6.04 -7.19 -29.53
C PRO A 128 4.83 -6.26 -29.36
N ILE A 129 3.78 -6.47 -30.16
CA ILE A 129 2.58 -5.62 -30.14
C ILE A 129 2.05 -5.45 -28.72
N VAL A 130 2.03 -4.20 -28.26
CA VAL A 130 1.47 -3.80 -26.97
C VAL A 130 0.14 -3.12 -27.24
N ALA A 131 -0.95 -3.66 -26.67
CA ALA A 131 -2.22 -2.95 -26.66
C ALA A 131 -2.18 -1.91 -25.53
N PHE A 132 -2.29 -0.63 -25.87
CA PHE A 132 -2.41 0.46 -24.90
C PHE A 132 -3.67 1.27 -25.23
N ASN A 133 -4.60 1.38 -24.28
CA ASN A 133 -5.89 2.07 -24.46
C ASN A 133 -6.65 1.68 -25.73
N SER A 134 -6.68 0.38 -26.05
CA SER A 134 -7.32 -0.18 -27.25
C SER A 134 -6.71 0.24 -28.59
N ALA A 135 -5.60 0.97 -28.58
CA ALA A 135 -4.78 1.23 -29.76
C ALA A 135 -3.65 0.19 -29.85
N ILE A 136 -3.53 -0.43 -31.02
CA ILE A 136 -2.37 -1.24 -31.38
C ILE A 136 -1.33 -0.29 -31.96
N SER A 137 -0.24 -0.08 -31.23
CA SER A 137 0.88 0.74 -31.69
C SER A 137 2.17 -0.07 -31.67
N SER A 138 2.94 0.04 -32.75
CA SER A 138 4.29 -0.50 -32.84
C SER A 138 5.25 0.42 -32.09
N TYR A 139 5.76 -0.04 -30.94
CA TYR A 139 6.79 0.66 -30.19
C TYR A 139 8.15 0.02 -30.44
N THR A 140 9.23 0.82 -30.44
CA THR A 140 10.57 0.25 -30.26
C THR A 140 10.75 -0.19 -28.81
N TRP A 141 11.73 -1.05 -28.52
CA TRP A 141 12.06 -1.45 -27.15
C TRP A 141 12.38 -0.26 -26.24
N LYS A 142 13.10 0.74 -26.76
CA LYS A 142 13.31 2.02 -26.06
C LYS A 142 11.97 2.65 -25.67
N GLN A 143 11.08 2.88 -26.63
CA GLN A 143 9.77 3.51 -26.37
C GLN A 143 8.91 2.68 -25.41
N TYR A 144 8.99 1.35 -25.50
CA TYR A 144 8.23 0.48 -24.62
C TYR A 144 8.70 0.54 -23.16
N LEU A 145 10.02 0.59 -22.93
CA LEU A 145 10.58 0.80 -21.59
C LEU A 145 10.26 2.19 -21.04
N GLU A 146 10.23 3.21 -21.89
CA GLU A 146 9.80 4.57 -21.52
C GLU A 146 8.32 4.61 -21.11
N LEU A 147 7.46 3.91 -21.86
CA LEU A 147 6.04 3.77 -21.53
C LEU A 147 5.87 3.05 -20.18
N MET A 148 6.54 1.92 -19.98
CA MET A 148 6.53 1.19 -18.71
C MET A 148 6.95 2.10 -17.54
N GLN A 149 8.05 2.85 -17.71
CA GLN A 149 8.53 3.78 -16.71
C GLN A 149 7.48 4.85 -16.38
N SER A 150 6.85 5.45 -17.40
CA SER A 150 5.81 6.47 -17.21
C SER A 150 4.63 5.90 -16.43
N GLN A 151 4.10 4.76 -16.86
CA GLN A 151 2.94 4.14 -16.22
C GLN A 151 3.22 3.81 -14.76
N ILE A 152 4.40 3.24 -14.45
CA ILE A 152 4.76 2.93 -13.06
C ILE A 152 4.91 4.22 -12.23
N LYS A 153 5.55 5.27 -12.77
CA LYS A 153 5.63 6.57 -12.08
C LYS A 153 4.24 7.13 -11.79
N ASP A 154 3.30 7.04 -12.73
CA ASP A 154 1.93 7.51 -12.55
C ASP A 154 1.19 6.74 -11.45
N LYS A 155 1.37 5.41 -11.38
CA LYS A 155 0.80 4.57 -10.32
C LYS A 155 1.42 4.88 -8.95
N CYS A 156 2.73 5.09 -8.88
CA CYS A 156 3.40 5.52 -7.65
C CYS A 156 2.91 6.90 -7.18
N ASN A 157 2.72 7.85 -8.10
CA ASN A 157 2.15 9.16 -7.79
C ASN A 157 0.70 9.04 -7.27
N GLY A 158 -0.09 8.15 -7.87
CA GLY A 158 -1.42 7.80 -7.37
C GLY A 158 -1.41 7.22 -5.95
N LEU A 159 -0.39 6.44 -5.60
CA LEU A 159 -0.21 5.93 -4.24
C LEU A 159 0.13 7.05 -3.24
N PHE A 160 0.95 8.03 -3.63
CA PHE A 160 1.29 9.16 -2.75
C PHE A 160 0.11 10.05 -2.38
N VAL A 161 -1.00 10.02 -3.13
CA VAL A 161 -2.26 10.67 -2.72
C VAL A 161 -2.76 10.13 -1.37
N TYR A 162 -2.43 8.87 -1.04
CA TYR A 162 -2.79 8.23 0.22
C TYR A 162 -1.68 8.32 1.28
N MET A 163 -0.67 9.21 1.12
CA MET A 163 0.48 9.32 2.01
C MET A 163 0.15 9.33 3.52
N PRO A 164 -0.93 9.99 4.02
CA PRO A 164 -1.30 9.93 5.45
C PRO A 164 -1.62 8.51 5.96
N TYR A 165 -1.91 7.58 5.06
CA TYR A 165 -2.33 6.20 5.35
C TYR A 165 -1.26 5.18 4.98
N LEU A 166 -0.15 5.60 4.36
CA LEU A 166 0.96 4.70 4.01
C LEU A 166 1.94 4.61 5.17
N ASP A 167 2.46 3.40 5.44
CA ASP A 167 3.57 3.25 6.35
C ASP A 167 4.88 3.78 5.73
N PRO A 168 5.85 4.22 6.56
CA PRO A 168 7.10 4.78 6.07
C PRO A 168 7.90 3.85 5.15
N ARG A 169 7.79 2.54 5.35
CA ARG A 169 8.52 1.55 4.53
C ARG A 169 7.92 1.47 3.12
N LEU A 170 6.59 1.51 2.98
CA LEU A 170 5.95 1.59 1.67
C LEU A 170 6.35 2.88 0.94
N VAL A 171 6.33 4.02 1.62
CA VAL A 171 6.79 5.31 1.07
C VAL A 171 8.24 5.24 0.56
N SER A 172 9.12 4.61 1.34
CA SER A 172 10.52 4.38 0.95
C SER A 172 10.64 3.50 -0.30
N LEU A 173 9.88 2.40 -0.41
CA LEU A 173 9.87 1.53 -1.59
C LEU A 173 9.41 2.27 -2.85
N LEU A 174 8.34 3.06 -2.76
CA LEU A 174 7.83 3.86 -3.89
C LEU A 174 8.87 4.90 -4.34
N SER A 175 9.53 5.54 -3.39
CA SER A 175 10.59 6.52 -3.68
C SER A 175 11.79 5.85 -4.35
N ASN A 176 12.26 4.73 -3.80
CA ASN A 176 13.36 3.94 -4.38
C ASN A 176 13.03 3.44 -5.79
N MET A 177 11.76 3.15 -6.07
CA MET A 177 11.31 2.77 -7.41
C MET A 177 11.42 3.94 -8.40
N ILE A 178 10.86 5.11 -8.05
CA ILE A 178 10.88 6.32 -8.90
C ILE A 178 12.31 6.79 -9.19
N TYR A 179 13.17 6.77 -8.17
CA TYR A 179 14.56 7.23 -8.26
C TYR A 179 15.55 6.08 -8.52
N SER A 180 15.07 4.92 -8.97
CA SER A 180 15.91 3.76 -9.22
C SER A 180 16.97 4.03 -10.31
N PRO A 181 18.16 3.41 -10.23
CA PRO A 181 19.16 3.47 -11.30
C PRO A 181 18.60 3.03 -12.65
N PHE A 182 17.67 2.07 -12.65
CA PHE A 182 17.01 1.58 -13.85
C PHE A 182 16.20 2.67 -14.54
N PHE A 183 15.33 3.38 -13.80
CA PHE A 183 14.57 4.51 -14.36
C PHE A 183 15.48 5.62 -14.87
N LYS A 184 16.56 5.94 -14.14
CA LYS A 184 17.55 6.91 -14.61
C LYS A 184 18.20 6.50 -15.93
N GLN A 185 18.54 5.22 -16.10
CA GLN A 185 19.13 4.70 -17.33
C GLN A 185 18.12 4.63 -18.49
N VAL A 186 16.84 4.39 -18.21
CA VAL A 186 15.76 4.51 -19.21
C VAL A 186 15.58 5.98 -19.64
N ASP A 187 15.67 6.94 -18.72
CA ASP A 187 15.64 8.37 -19.09
C ASP A 187 16.84 8.77 -19.97
N MET A 188 18.02 8.16 -19.77
CA MET A 188 19.19 8.38 -20.65
C MET A 188 18.96 7.87 -22.07
N LEU A 189 18.13 6.84 -22.27
CA LEU A 189 17.77 6.38 -23.62
C LEU A 189 17.01 7.46 -24.39
N LYS A 190 16.15 8.25 -23.73
CA LYS A 190 15.32 9.28 -24.37
C LYS A 190 16.17 10.29 -25.14
N GLY A 191 17.20 10.82 -24.48
CA GLY A 191 17.96 11.98 -24.94
C GLY A 191 19.18 11.68 -25.83
N ALA A 192 19.67 10.43 -25.86
CA ALA A 192 20.86 10.08 -26.64
C ALA A 192 20.48 9.54 -28.04
N PRO A 193 21.23 9.89 -29.10
CA PRO A 193 21.19 9.14 -30.35
C PRO A 193 21.71 7.72 -30.07
N VAL A 194 20.80 6.76 -29.99
CA VAL A 194 21.15 5.36 -29.74
C VAL A 194 21.51 4.71 -31.07
N SER A 195 22.72 4.15 -31.17
CA SER A 195 23.15 3.41 -32.37
C SER A 195 22.19 2.27 -32.67
N GLN A 196 22.00 1.95 -33.96
CA GLN A 196 21.14 0.82 -34.38
C GLN A 196 21.58 -0.52 -33.78
N LYS A 197 22.86 -0.67 -33.42
CA LYS A 197 23.41 -1.89 -32.82
C LYS A 197 23.41 -1.89 -31.29
N THR A 198 22.89 -0.86 -30.64
CA THR A 198 22.87 -0.79 -29.18
C THR A 198 21.83 -1.75 -28.62
N THR A 199 22.29 -2.73 -27.85
CA THR A 199 21.44 -3.63 -27.07
C THR A 199 21.03 -2.96 -25.76
N ILE A 200 19.98 -3.48 -25.12
CA ILE A 200 19.55 -3.03 -23.79
C ILE A 200 20.27 -3.77 -22.65
N GLU A 201 21.34 -4.53 -22.94
CA GLU A 201 22.09 -5.33 -21.96
C GLU A 201 22.57 -4.51 -20.75
N TYR A 202 22.99 -3.27 -20.98
CA TYR A 202 23.53 -2.40 -19.92
C TYR A 202 22.49 -2.06 -18.83
N LEU A 203 21.19 -2.27 -19.11
CA LEU A 203 20.10 -2.13 -18.13
C LEU A 203 19.96 -3.35 -17.20
N SER A 204 20.55 -4.50 -17.53
CA SER A 204 20.30 -5.78 -16.83
C SER A 204 20.53 -5.71 -15.32
N LYS A 205 21.64 -5.11 -14.89
CA LYS A 205 21.98 -4.98 -13.47
C LYS A 205 20.94 -4.14 -12.73
N SER A 206 20.64 -2.94 -13.23
CA SER A 206 19.71 -2.02 -12.60
C SER A 206 18.27 -2.54 -12.64
N TYR A 207 17.91 -3.29 -13.69
CA TYR A 207 16.60 -3.92 -13.81
C TYR A 207 16.38 -5.02 -12.77
N ILE A 208 17.42 -5.73 -12.34
CA ILE A 208 17.30 -6.69 -11.24
C ILE A 208 17.10 -6.01 -9.91
N GLU A 209 17.87 -4.94 -9.64
CA GLU A 209 17.67 -4.13 -8.44
C GLU A 209 16.23 -3.58 -8.39
N PHE A 210 15.70 -3.14 -9.54
CA PHE A 210 14.31 -2.73 -9.69
C PHE A 210 13.30 -3.86 -9.42
N ASN A 211 13.55 -5.07 -9.94
CA ASN A 211 12.72 -6.24 -9.67
C ASN A 211 12.73 -6.64 -8.19
N GLU A 212 13.83 -6.41 -7.48
CA GLU A 212 13.89 -6.65 -6.03
C GLU A 212 13.01 -5.66 -5.25
N ILE A 213 13.00 -4.38 -5.65
CA ILE A 213 12.08 -3.39 -5.07
C ILE A 213 10.63 -3.82 -5.29
N LEU A 214 10.28 -4.29 -6.50
CA LEU A 214 8.94 -4.82 -6.80
C LEU A 214 8.59 -6.04 -5.95
N ARG A 215 9.54 -6.96 -5.73
CA ARG A 215 9.34 -8.14 -4.87
C ARG A 215 9.05 -7.72 -3.43
N GLN A 216 9.70 -6.68 -2.93
CA GLN A 216 9.42 -6.13 -1.60
C GLN A 216 8.07 -5.41 -1.55
N LEU A 217 7.70 -4.68 -2.61
CA LEU A 217 6.40 -4.02 -2.72
C LEU A 217 5.24 -5.03 -2.69
N ASN A 218 5.39 -6.18 -3.35
CA ASN A 218 4.38 -7.24 -3.36
C ASN A 218 4.07 -7.84 -1.98
N LYS A 219 4.91 -7.63 -0.97
CA LYS A 219 4.63 -8.08 0.42
C LYS A 219 3.52 -7.28 1.12
N TYR A 220 3.04 -6.21 0.48
CA TYR A 220 1.94 -5.36 0.97
C TYR A 220 0.55 -5.78 0.46
N LYS A 221 0.49 -6.86 -0.32
CA LYS A 221 -0.76 -7.51 -0.73
C LYS A 221 -1.25 -8.44 0.37
#